data_AF-A0A7R9JJV4-F1
#
_entry.id   AF-A0A7R9JJV4-F1
#
_cell.length_a   1.000
_cell.length_b   1.000
_cell.length_c   1.000
_cell.angle_alpha   90.00
_cell.angle_beta   90.00
_cell.angle_gamma   90.00
#
_symmetry.space_group_name_H-M   'P 1'
#
loop_
_entity.id
_entity.type
_entity.pdbx_description
1 polymer ?
#
loop_
_entity_poly.entity_id
_entity_poly.type
_entity_poly.pdbx_seq_one_letter_code
_entity_poly.pdbx_strand_id
1 'polypeptide(L)'
;RDHGIRSYNDYRALCNLKRASSFDDLSREVPPEVIVRFKRIYTTVDDIDLFPGGMSERPVQGGLVGPTFACIIGIQFRQLRKCDRFWYENEDQGVRFTEAQLGEIRKATLAKLLCENMDVASDIQRAALDQPSDFLNPRVPCRSLPEIDLTAWRETSQGCQIGGRSVAVGGSGFPTPCTSCVCTAE
;
A
#
# COMPACT_ATOMS: atom_id res chain seq x y z
N ARG A 1 22.05 9.53 -11.73
CA ARG A 1 23.39 9.27 -12.34
C ARG A 1 24.25 8.41 -11.44
N ASP A 2 24.46 8.79 -10.18
CA ASP A 2 25.19 8.00 -9.17
C ASP A 2 24.79 6.51 -9.14
N HIS A 3 23.50 6.23 -9.03
CA HIS A 3 22.97 4.86 -9.02
C HIS A 3 23.03 4.09 -10.36
N GLY A 4 23.65 4.63 -11.42
CA GLY A 4 23.75 3.92 -12.71
C GLY A 4 22.42 3.61 -13.39
N ILE A 5 21.36 4.33 -13.05
CA ILE A 5 20.02 4.15 -13.62
C ILE A 5 20.06 4.42 -15.12
N ARG A 6 19.43 3.53 -15.90
CA ARG A 6 19.31 3.64 -17.36
C ARG A 6 18.50 4.88 -17.78
N SER A 7 18.57 5.24 -19.05
CA SER A 7 17.90 6.45 -19.55
C SER A 7 16.38 6.32 -19.51
N TYR A 8 15.70 7.45 -19.50
CA TYR A 8 14.25 7.53 -19.65
C TYR A 8 13.73 6.72 -20.85
N ASN A 9 14.43 6.79 -21.99
CA ASN A 9 14.03 6.09 -23.21
C ASN A 9 14.14 4.56 -23.11
N ASP A 10 15.07 4.04 -22.30
CA ASP A 10 15.17 2.61 -21.98
C ASP A 10 13.97 2.14 -21.15
N TYR A 11 13.56 2.93 -20.15
CA TYR A 11 12.39 2.61 -19.32
C TYR A 11 11.07 2.71 -20.10
N ARG A 12 10.94 3.67 -21.02
CA ARG A 12 9.79 3.73 -21.94
C ARG A 12 9.65 2.42 -22.71
N ALA A 13 10.74 1.94 -23.30
CA ALA A 13 10.75 0.69 -24.06
C ALA A 13 10.41 -0.53 -23.17
N LEU A 14 10.96 -0.59 -21.96
CA LEU A 14 10.63 -1.62 -20.96
C LEU A 14 9.12 -1.63 -20.62
N CYS A 15 8.51 -0.44 -20.60
CA CYS A 15 7.09 -0.25 -20.37
C CYS A 15 6.22 -0.32 -21.64
N ASN A 16 6.72 -0.93 -22.71
CA ASN A 16 6.05 -1.12 -24.01
C ASN A 16 5.63 0.19 -24.71
N LEU A 17 6.25 1.31 -24.36
CA LEU A 17 6.11 2.56 -25.11
C LEU A 17 7.07 2.59 -26.29
N LYS A 18 6.73 3.35 -27.33
CA LYS A 18 7.60 3.51 -28.49
C LYS A 18 8.90 4.22 -28.06
N ARG A 19 10.04 3.55 -28.24
CA ARG A 19 11.35 4.18 -28.07
C ARG A 19 11.46 5.38 -29.02
N ALA A 20 11.81 6.55 -28.47
CA ALA A 20 12.01 7.74 -29.26
C ALA A 20 13.37 7.71 -29.97
N SER A 21 13.39 8.12 -31.24
CA SER A 21 14.63 8.36 -31.99
C SER A 21 15.01 9.84 -32.03
N SER A 22 14.04 10.71 -31.76
CA SER A 22 14.16 12.16 -31.72
C SER A 22 13.34 12.71 -30.55
N PHE A 23 13.63 13.94 -30.13
CA PHE A 23 12.84 14.61 -29.10
C PHE A 23 11.36 14.78 -29.49
N ASP A 24 11.05 14.89 -30.80
CA ASP A 24 9.68 15.10 -31.28
C ASP A 24 8.82 13.82 -31.20
N ASP A 25 9.46 12.64 -31.13
CA ASP A 25 8.79 11.35 -30.86
C ASP A 25 8.18 11.30 -29.44
N LEU A 26 8.52 12.23 -28.54
CA LEU A 26 7.96 12.33 -27.18
C LEU A 26 6.60 13.04 -27.12
N SER A 27 6.15 13.64 -28.23
CA SER A 27 4.96 14.52 -28.27
C SER A 27 3.63 13.88 -27.82
N ARG A 28 3.56 12.55 -27.81
CA ARG A 28 2.38 11.82 -27.30
C ARG A 28 2.31 11.89 -25.77
N GLU A 29 3.43 11.67 -25.10
CA GLU A 29 3.49 11.60 -23.64
C GLU A 29 3.92 12.91 -22.99
N VAL A 30 4.75 13.72 -23.65
CA VAL A 30 5.38 14.92 -23.06
C VAL A 30 4.83 16.20 -23.72
N PRO A 31 4.46 17.24 -22.94
CA PRO A 31 4.02 18.51 -23.49
C PRO A 31 5.08 19.21 -24.37
N PRO A 32 4.68 19.87 -25.48
CA PRO A 32 5.62 20.49 -26.43
C PRO A 32 6.61 21.48 -25.79
N GLU A 33 6.16 22.27 -24.83
CA GLU A 33 6.97 23.25 -24.10
C GLU A 33 8.10 22.58 -23.28
N VAL A 34 7.86 21.37 -22.79
CA VAL A 34 8.87 20.60 -22.06
C VAL A 34 9.84 19.93 -23.04
N ILE A 35 9.37 19.45 -24.19
CA ILE A 35 10.23 18.94 -25.25
C ILE A 35 11.23 20.00 -25.72
N VAL A 36 10.80 21.26 -25.88
CA VAL A 36 11.69 22.38 -26.21
C VAL A 36 12.75 22.59 -25.13
N ARG A 37 12.43 22.40 -23.86
CA ARG A 37 13.41 22.49 -22.75
C ARG A 37 14.37 21.31 -22.77
N PHE A 38 13.90 20.09 -23.03
CA PHE A 38 14.78 18.92 -23.17
C PHE A 38 15.80 19.09 -24.29
N LYS A 39 15.38 19.61 -25.45
CA LYS A 39 16.29 19.93 -26.58
C LYS A 39 17.43 20.89 -26.21
N ARG A 40 17.26 21.72 -25.17
CA ARG A 40 18.28 22.68 -24.69
C ARG A 40 19.24 22.08 -23.67
N ILE A 41 18.81 21.05 -22.95
CA ILE A 41 19.54 20.50 -21.79
C ILE A 41 20.27 19.20 -22.18
N TYR A 42 19.64 18.38 -23.02
CA TYR A 42 20.16 17.07 -23.43
C TYR A 42 20.58 17.10 -24.90
N THR A 43 21.70 16.45 -25.21
CA THR A 43 22.22 16.32 -26.58
C THR A 43 21.32 15.43 -27.43
N THR A 44 20.91 14.28 -26.87
CA THR A 44 20.04 13.30 -27.52
C THR A 44 18.89 12.88 -26.62
N VAL A 45 17.86 12.26 -27.20
CA VAL A 45 16.72 11.74 -26.43
C VAL A 45 17.11 10.58 -25.50
N ASP A 46 18.20 9.89 -25.81
CA ASP A 46 18.75 8.81 -24.99
C ASP A 46 19.53 9.31 -23.76
N ASP A 47 19.84 10.61 -23.69
CA ASP A 47 20.53 11.21 -22.54
C ASP A 47 19.58 11.66 -21.44
N ILE A 48 18.26 11.66 -21.69
CA ILE A 48 17.26 12.11 -20.72
C ILE A 48 17.30 11.18 -19.50
N ASP A 49 17.63 11.73 -18.34
CA ASP A 49 17.61 11.01 -17.07
C ASP A 49 16.16 10.56 -16.75
N LEU A 50 16.00 9.35 -16.19
CA LEU A 50 14.68 8.76 -15.90
C LEU A 50 13.77 9.71 -15.12
N PHE A 51 14.27 10.32 -14.04
CA PHE A 51 13.45 11.13 -13.15
C PHE A 51 12.80 12.34 -13.84
N PRO A 52 13.58 13.27 -14.45
CA PRO A 52 12.98 14.40 -15.16
C PRO A 52 12.15 13.95 -16.38
N GLY A 53 12.53 12.87 -17.07
CA GLY A 53 11.75 12.31 -18.17
C GLY A 53 10.36 11.85 -17.73
N GLY A 54 10.29 10.95 -16.75
CA GLY A 54 9.04 10.41 -16.23
C GLY A 54 8.13 11.44 -15.55
N MET A 55 8.71 12.41 -14.82
CA MET A 55 7.95 13.53 -14.21
C MET A 55 7.33 14.47 -15.24
N SER A 56 7.87 14.50 -16.46
CA SER A 56 7.45 15.41 -17.53
C SER A 56 6.34 14.83 -18.40
N GLU A 57 5.98 13.57 -18.20
CA GLU A 57 4.88 12.94 -18.91
C GLU A 57 3.52 13.44 -18.42
N ARG A 58 2.57 13.54 -19.35
CA ARG A 58 1.16 13.80 -19.04
C ARG A 58 0.61 12.67 -18.18
N PRO A 59 -0.15 12.98 -17.12
CA PRO A 59 -0.77 11.96 -16.30
C PRO A 59 -1.68 11.03 -17.12
N VAL A 60 -1.68 9.74 -16.78
CA VAL A 60 -2.67 8.80 -17.29
C VAL A 60 -4.08 9.18 -16.79
N GLN A 61 -5.12 8.75 -17.50
CA GLN A 61 -6.50 9.01 -17.09
C GLN A 61 -6.76 8.46 -15.68
N GLY A 62 -7.22 9.33 -14.77
CA GLY A 62 -7.48 8.98 -13.36
C GLY A 62 -6.23 8.82 -12.49
N GLY A 63 -5.04 9.13 -13.01
CA GLY A 63 -3.78 9.08 -12.27
C GLY A 63 -3.08 10.44 -12.17
N LEU A 64 -2.01 10.48 -11.38
CA LEU A 64 -1.18 11.68 -11.19
C LEU A 64 0.20 11.59 -11.87
N VAL A 65 0.53 10.43 -12.44
CA VAL A 65 1.82 10.16 -13.08
C VAL A 65 1.62 9.71 -14.52
N GLY A 66 2.62 9.94 -15.36
CA GLY A 66 2.61 9.47 -16.74
C GLY A 66 2.82 7.96 -16.89
N PRO A 67 2.67 7.43 -18.12
CA PRO A 67 2.68 6.00 -18.39
C PRO A 67 3.96 5.28 -17.96
N THR A 68 5.14 5.90 -18.06
CA THR A 68 6.41 5.28 -17.66
C THR A 68 6.47 5.06 -16.15
N PHE A 69 6.13 6.09 -15.36
CA PHE A 69 6.07 5.95 -13.90
C PHE A 69 4.91 5.10 -13.42
N ALA A 70 3.73 5.18 -14.06
CA ALA A 70 2.62 4.29 -13.78
C ALA A 70 3.04 2.81 -13.92
N CYS A 71 3.78 2.48 -14.98
CA CYS A 71 4.33 1.14 -15.21
C CYS A 71 5.33 0.72 -14.12
N ILE A 72 6.37 1.53 -13.85
CA ILE A 72 7.42 1.16 -12.87
C ILE A 72 6.85 1.05 -11.45
N ILE A 73 6.03 2.03 -11.04
CA ILE A 73 5.36 2.04 -9.74
C ILE A 73 4.42 0.83 -9.63
N GLY A 74 3.60 0.57 -10.66
CA GLY A 74 2.69 -0.56 -10.68
C GLY A 74 3.40 -1.91 -10.59
N ILE A 75 4.50 -2.10 -11.32
CA ILE A 75 5.33 -3.30 -11.24
C ILE A 75 5.86 -3.48 -9.80
N GLN A 76 6.38 -2.41 -9.19
CA GLN A 76 6.95 -2.47 -7.85
C GLN A 76 5.88 -2.81 -6.80
N PHE A 77 4.74 -2.11 -6.78
CA PHE A 77 3.66 -2.38 -5.83
C PHE A 77 3.04 -3.76 -6.01
N ARG A 78 2.92 -4.24 -7.27
CA ARG A 78 2.47 -5.62 -7.53
C ARG A 78 3.41 -6.65 -6.93
N GLN A 79 4.72 -6.45 -7.06
CA GLN A 79 5.72 -7.36 -6.49
C GLN A 79 5.70 -7.32 -4.97
N LEU A 80 5.67 -6.12 -4.37
CA LEU A 80 5.54 -5.97 -2.91
C LEU A 80 4.31 -6.72 -2.39
N ARG A 81 3.16 -6.57 -3.04
CA ARG A 81 1.93 -7.27 -2.65
C ARG A 81 2.03 -8.79 -2.82
N LYS A 82 2.44 -9.26 -4.00
CA LYS A 82 2.40 -10.69 -4.36
C LYS A 82 3.48 -11.52 -3.67
N CYS A 83 4.62 -10.90 -3.37
CA CYS A 83 5.78 -11.59 -2.82
C CYS A 83 5.92 -11.41 -1.30
N ASP A 84 4.99 -10.70 -0.66
CA ASP A 84 4.95 -10.59 0.80
C ASP A 84 4.11 -11.74 1.38
N ARG A 85 4.79 -12.64 2.10
CA ARG A 85 4.15 -13.77 2.80
C ARG A 85 3.13 -13.28 3.82
N PHE A 86 3.35 -12.12 4.43
CA PHE A 86 2.52 -11.52 5.45
C PHE A 86 1.57 -10.44 4.89
N TRP A 87 1.38 -10.40 3.56
CA TRP A 87 0.33 -9.58 2.98
C TRP A 87 -1.01 -9.91 3.65
N TYR A 88 -1.73 -8.89 4.14
CA TYR A 88 -2.87 -9.11 5.04
C TYR A 88 -4.00 -9.95 4.42
N GLU A 89 -4.18 -9.92 3.10
CA GLU A 89 -5.19 -10.74 2.39
C GLU A 89 -4.66 -12.08 1.89
N ASN A 90 -3.47 -12.50 2.32
CA ASN A 90 -2.92 -13.78 1.91
C ASN A 90 -3.72 -14.95 2.53
N GLU A 91 -3.75 -16.09 1.82
CA GLU A 91 -4.51 -17.28 2.22
C GLU A 91 -3.67 -18.34 2.95
N ASP A 92 -2.37 -18.08 3.16
CA ASP A 92 -1.48 -18.96 3.93
C ASP A 92 -2.01 -19.18 5.35
N GLN A 93 -2.43 -20.41 5.64
CA GLN A 93 -3.07 -20.77 6.92
C GLN A 93 -2.20 -20.46 8.14
N GLY A 94 -0.87 -20.43 7.99
CA GLY A 94 0.04 -20.16 9.10
C GLY A 94 0.17 -18.68 9.48
N VAL A 95 -0.31 -17.76 8.65
CA VAL A 95 -0.15 -16.29 8.88
C VAL A 95 -1.37 -15.45 8.51
N ARG A 96 -2.37 -16.01 7.84
CA ARG A 96 -3.56 -15.27 7.42
C ARG A 96 -4.35 -14.76 8.62
N PHE A 97 -5.01 -13.64 8.43
CA PHE A 97 -6.11 -13.22 9.30
C PHE A 97 -7.32 -14.15 9.10
N THR A 98 -8.16 -14.27 10.13
CA THR A 98 -9.48 -14.89 9.98
C THR A 98 -10.41 -14.01 9.15
N GLU A 99 -11.46 -14.57 8.56
CA GLU A 99 -12.45 -13.78 7.80
C GLU A 99 -13.09 -12.66 8.65
N ALA A 100 -13.34 -12.93 9.94
CA ALA A 100 -13.84 -11.92 10.86
C ALA A 100 -12.85 -10.76 11.02
N GLN A 101 -11.57 -11.07 11.23
CA GLN A 101 -10.49 -10.09 11.32
C GLN A 101 -10.32 -9.29 10.02
N LEU A 102 -10.36 -9.94 8.86
CA LEU A 102 -10.31 -9.28 7.56
C LEU A 102 -11.49 -8.32 7.35
N GLY A 103 -12.68 -8.72 7.80
CA GLY A 103 -13.87 -7.87 7.78
C GLY A 103 -13.67 -6.57 8.58
N GLU A 104 -13.00 -6.65 9.72
CA GLU A 104 -12.68 -5.48 10.55
C GLU A 104 -11.56 -4.61 9.96
N ILE A 105 -10.48 -5.22 9.44
CA ILE A 105 -9.39 -4.48 8.75
C ILE A 105 -9.93 -3.66 7.58
N ARG A 106 -10.86 -4.23 6.79
CA ARG A 106 -11.46 -3.55 5.62
C ARG A 106 -12.31 -2.33 5.96
N LYS A 107 -12.71 -2.15 7.22
CA LYS A 107 -13.40 -0.93 7.69
C LYS A 107 -12.44 0.24 7.90
N ALA A 108 -11.13 -0.03 8.03
CA ALA A 108 -10.14 0.99 8.31
C ALA A 108 -10.14 2.08 7.23
N THR A 109 -10.14 3.34 7.66
CA THR A 109 -10.00 4.49 6.76
C THR A 109 -8.94 5.44 7.31
N LEU A 110 -8.18 6.09 6.43
CA LEU A 110 -7.23 7.12 6.86
C LEU A 110 -7.95 8.26 7.59
N ALA A 111 -9.17 8.60 7.20
CA ALA A 111 -9.99 9.61 7.86
C ALA A 111 -10.26 9.26 9.35
N LYS A 112 -10.66 8.02 9.64
CA LYS A 112 -10.87 7.55 11.03
C LYS A 112 -9.56 7.56 11.82
N LEU A 113 -8.46 7.11 11.22
CA LEU A 113 -7.14 7.12 11.85
C LEU A 113 -6.73 8.54 12.25
N LEU A 114 -6.92 9.53 11.37
CA LEU A 114 -6.64 10.93 11.67
C LEU A 114 -7.56 11.45 12.79
N CYS A 115 -8.86 11.15 12.75
CA CYS A 115 -9.82 11.52 13.81
C CYS A 115 -9.44 11.00 15.20
N GLU A 116 -8.88 9.79 15.29
CA GLU A 116 -8.58 9.17 16.59
C GLU A 116 -7.22 9.58 17.16
N ASN A 117 -6.29 10.01 16.31
CA ASN A 117 -4.88 10.19 16.69
C ASN A 117 -4.37 11.63 16.51
N MET A 118 -5.18 12.53 15.97
CA MET A 118 -4.81 13.94 15.80
C MET A 118 -5.84 14.85 16.45
N ASP A 119 -5.41 16.06 16.81
CA ASP A 119 -6.29 17.15 17.24
C ASP A 119 -6.98 17.79 16.02
N VAL A 120 -7.74 16.97 15.28
CA VAL A 120 -8.57 17.42 14.16
C VAL A 120 -9.91 17.92 14.69
N ALA A 121 -10.52 18.84 13.94
CA ALA A 121 -11.91 19.23 14.17
C ALA A 121 -12.81 17.99 14.24
N SER A 122 -13.96 18.10 14.92
CA SER A 122 -14.90 17.00 15.17
C SER A 122 -15.51 16.35 13.90
N ASP A 123 -15.11 16.79 12.71
CA ASP A 123 -15.52 16.32 11.41
C ASP A 123 -14.35 16.35 10.39
N ILE A 124 -14.40 15.43 9.43
CA ILE A 124 -13.42 15.30 8.34
C ILE A 124 -14.12 14.73 7.10
N GLN A 125 -13.57 14.98 5.90
CA GLN A 125 -14.03 14.33 4.67
C GLN A 125 -13.82 12.81 4.72
N ARG A 126 -14.70 12.05 4.05
CA ARG A 126 -14.68 10.57 4.08
C ARG A 126 -13.39 10.00 3.48
N ALA A 127 -12.97 10.52 2.33
CA ALA A 127 -11.71 10.16 1.68
C ALA A 127 -10.66 11.23 1.98
N ALA A 128 -9.78 10.95 2.94
CA ALA A 128 -8.82 11.93 3.46
C ALA A 128 -7.80 12.44 2.42
N LEU A 129 -7.50 11.64 1.39
CA LEU A 129 -6.56 12.00 0.32
C LEU A 129 -7.22 12.78 -0.83
N ASP A 130 -8.55 12.84 -0.87
CA ASP A 130 -9.29 13.62 -1.84
C ASP A 130 -9.68 14.99 -1.27
N GLN A 131 -9.87 15.96 -2.16
CA GLN A 131 -10.38 17.27 -1.76
C GLN A 131 -11.80 17.14 -1.19
N PRO A 132 -12.15 17.92 -0.15
CA PRO A 132 -13.50 17.96 0.37
C PRO A 132 -14.48 18.51 -0.69
N SER A 133 -15.69 17.94 -0.73
CA SER A 133 -16.77 18.37 -1.61
C SER A 133 -18.10 18.09 -0.95
N ASP A 134 -19.00 19.07 -0.91
CA ASP A 134 -20.30 18.94 -0.23
C ASP A 134 -21.15 17.76 -0.72
N PHE A 135 -20.94 17.32 -1.97
CA PHE A 135 -21.69 16.21 -2.56
C PHE A 135 -20.85 14.94 -2.71
N LEU A 136 -19.63 15.04 -3.27
CA LEU A 136 -18.83 13.85 -3.64
C LEU A 136 -17.97 13.33 -2.48
N ASN A 137 -17.51 14.21 -1.58
CA ASN A 137 -16.64 13.86 -0.46
C ASN A 137 -16.91 14.79 0.73
N PRO A 138 -18.13 14.75 1.31
CA PRO A 138 -18.53 15.71 2.32
C PRO A 138 -17.77 15.46 3.62
N ARG A 139 -17.58 16.54 4.38
CA ARG A 139 -17.12 16.43 5.77
C ARG A 139 -18.23 15.83 6.62
N VAL A 140 -17.88 14.85 7.42
CA VAL A 140 -18.80 14.14 8.31
C VAL A 140 -18.23 14.07 9.71
N PRO A 141 -19.07 14.05 10.76
CA PRO A 141 -18.59 13.91 12.13
C PRO A 141 -17.72 12.66 12.30
N CYS A 142 -16.59 12.76 13.01
CA CYS A 142 -15.66 11.65 13.21
C CYS A 142 -16.35 10.40 13.77
N ARG A 143 -17.33 10.57 14.67
CA ARG A 143 -18.15 9.49 15.25
C ARG A 143 -19.01 8.71 14.26
N SER A 144 -19.20 9.23 13.05
CA SER A 144 -19.99 8.58 11.99
C SER A 144 -19.14 7.72 11.05
N LEU A 145 -17.80 7.81 11.17
CA LEU A 145 -16.89 6.97 10.40
C LEU A 145 -16.85 5.55 10.99
N PRO A 146 -16.67 4.52 10.14
CA PRO A 146 -16.56 3.14 10.60
C PRO A 146 -15.42 2.96 11.60
N GLU A 147 -15.63 2.08 12.58
CA GLU A 147 -14.64 1.72 13.60
C GLU A 147 -14.29 0.23 13.49
N ILE A 148 -13.05 -0.10 13.82
CA ILE A 148 -12.55 -1.47 13.83
C ILE A 148 -12.97 -2.12 15.15
N ASP A 149 -13.68 -3.23 15.10
CA ASP A 149 -14.00 -4.03 16.28
C ASP A 149 -12.85 -5.00 16.61
N LEU A 150 -12.05 -4.65 17.61
CA LEU A 150 -10.91 -5.47 18.04
C LEU A 150 -11.32 -6.74 18.79
N THR A 151 -12.61 -6.97 19.07
CA THR A 151 -13.06 -8.23 19.68
C THR A 151 -12.81 -9.44 18.79
N ALA A 152 -12.66 -9.25 17.47
CA ALA A 152 -12.25 -10.31 16.54
C ALA A 152 -10.81 -10.83 16.76
N TRP A 153 -9.99 -10.13 17.54
CA TRP A 153 -8.66 -10.57 17.99
C TRP A 153 -8.66 -11.11 19.42
N ARG A 154 -9.83 -11.16 20.06
CA ARG A 154 -9.93 -11.75 21.38
C ARG A 154 -9.61 -13.23 21.29
N GLU A 155 -8.51 -13.64 21.87
CA GLU A 155 -8.19 -15.04 22.05
C GLU A 155 -9.17 -15.66 23.04
N THR A 156 -10.14 -16.42 22.52
CA THR A 156 -10.87 -17.41 23.32
C THR A 156 -10.04 -18.68 23.40
N SER A 157 -8.88 -18.58 24.04
CA SER A 157 -8.17 -19.76 24.50
C SER A 157 -9.06 -20.48 25.51
N GLN A 158 -9.78 -21.53 25.07
CA GLN A 158 -10.16 -22.54 26.04
C GLN A 158 -8.85 -23.09 26.57
N GLY A 159 -8.51 -22.74 27.81
CA GLY A 159 -7.32 -23.27 28.45
C GLY A 159 -7.26 -24.79 28.31
N CYS A 160 -6.06 -25.35 28.23
CA CYS A 160 -5.85 -26.77 28.17
C CYS A 160 -6.24 -27.43 29.50
N GLN A 161 -6.71 -28.67 29.45
CA GLN A 161 -6.78 -29.49 30.66
C GLN A 161 -5.44 -30.18 30.87
N ILE A 162 -4.71 -29.79 31.92
CA ILE A 162 -3.43 -30.40 32.30
C ILE A 162 -3.60 -30.99 33.69
N GLY A 163 -3.53 -32.32 33.81
CA GLY A 163 -3.66 -33.01 35.10
C GLY A 163 -5.00 -32.77 35.81
N GLY A 164 -6.09 -32.58 35.05
CA GLY A 164 -7.43 -32.28 35.60
C GLY A 164 -7.64 -30.83 36.02
N ARG A 165 -6.72 -29.91 35.68
CA ARG A 165 -6.86 -28.46 35.89
C ARG A 165 -6.93 -27.72 34.56
N SER A 166 -7.80 -26.73 34.48
CA SER A 166 -7.78 -25.75 33.39
C SER A 166 -6.55 -24.85 33.50
N VAL A 167 -5.70 -24.84 32.48
CA VAL A 167 -4.50 -23.99 32.36
C VAL A 167 -4.69 -23.08 31.16
N ALA A 168 -4.62 -21.77 31.36
CA ALA A 168 -4.69 -20.81 30.25
C ALA A 168 -3.56 -21.05 29.22
N VAL A 169 -3.79 -20.72 27.95
CA VAL A 169 -2.74 -20.75 26.93
C VAL A 169 -1.57 -19.87 27.38
N GLY A 170 -0.34 -20.37 27.20
CA GLY A 170 0.90 -19.78 27.72
C GLY A 170 1.23 -20.18 29.18
N GLY A 171 0.28 -20.78 29.90
CA GLY A 171 0.49 -21.31 31.25
C GLY A 171 1.12 -22.70 31.26
N SER A 172 1.76 -23.07 32.38
CA SER A 172 2.27 -24.42 32.63
C SER A 172 1.44 -25.16 33.67
N GLY A 173 1.29 -26.48 33.49
CA GLY A 173 0.62 -27.37 34.43
C GLY A 173 1.46 -28.62 34.68
N PHE A 174 1.27 -29.24 35.84
CA PHE A 174 2.00 -30.43 36.24
C PHE A 174 1.05 -31.62 36.34
N PRO A 175 0.93 -32.47 35.30
CA PRO A 175 0.08 -33.66 35.37
C PRO A 175 0.59 -34.68 36.39
N THR A 176 1.88 -34.67 36.69
CA THR A 176 2.52 -35.47 37.76
C THR A 176 3.60 -34.63 38.44
N PRO A 177 4.10 -35.03 39.64
CA PRO A 177 5.14 -34.28 40.37
C PRO A 177 6.44 -34.01 39.60
N CYS A 178 6.74 -34.79 38.56
CA CYS A 178 7.99 -34.71 37.80
C CYS A 178 7.78 -34.35 36.31
N THR A 179 6.57 -33.99 35.90
CA THR A 179 6.25 -33.66 34.50
C THR A 179 5.61 -32.29 34.44
N SER A 180 6.08 -31.42 33.55
CA SER A 180 5.48 -30.12 33.26
C SER A 180 5.05 -30.08 31.80
N CYS A 181 3.86 -29.54 31.54
CA CYS A 181 3.33 -29.30 30.21
C CYS A 181 2.97 -27.82 30.08
N VAL A 182 3.21 -27.21 28.93
CA VAL A 182 2.78 -25.85 28.62
C VAL A 182 1.56 -25.93 27.72
N CYS A 183 0.52 -25.17 28.05
CA CYS A 183 -0.65 -25.06 27.20
C CYS A 183 -0.31 -24.15 26.01
N THR A 184 -0.26 -24.72 24.81
CA THR A 184 -0.03 -23.98 23.56
C THR A 184 -1.35 -23.82 22.81
N ALA A 185 -1.51 -22.70 22.11
CA ALA A 185 -2.57 -22.54 21.12
C ALA A 185 -2.11 -23.20 19.82
N GLU A 186 -2.38 -24.49 19.65
CA GLU A 186 -2.43 -25.11 18.32
C GLU A 186 -3.87 -25.07 17.80
#